data_AF-A0A068VQT1-F1
#
_entry.id   AF-A0A068VQT1-F1
#
_cell.length_a   1.000
_cell.length_b   1.000
_cell.length_c   1.000
_cell.angle_alpha   90.00
_cell.angle_beta   90.00
_cell.angle_gamma   90.00
#
_symmetry.space_group_name_H-M   'P 1'
#
loop_
_entity.id
_entity.type
_entity.pdbx_description
1 polymer ?
#
loop_
_entity_poly.entity_id
_entity_poly.type
_entity_poly.pdbx_seq_one_letter_code
_entity_poly.pdbx_strand_id
1 'polypeptide(L)'
;MPWAAADLLIKKIVSLIRNEASLIGGIEDQLNELKDELTSMKSFLEDADKKRSKTAGEQSWVANVTAMVYDVEDIIDDFIYHTTAT
;
A
#
# COMPACT_ATOMS: atom_id res chain seq x y z
N MET A 1 0.56 13.82 1.57
CA MET A 1 1.93 13.27 1.54
C MET A 1 1.87 11.83 1.06
N PRO A 2 2.78 11.37 0.18
CA PRO A 2 2.73 10.02 -0.37
C PRO A 2 2.70 8.89 0.67
N TRP A 3 3.45 9.05 1.77
CA TRP A 3 3.45 8.07 2.86
C TRP A 3 2.08 7.94 3.55
N ALA A 4 1.26 9.00 3.55
CA ALA A 4 -0.07 8.96 4.15
C ALA A 4 -1.05 8.14 3.28
N ALA A 5 -0.89 8.16 1.96
CA ALA A 5 -1.65 7.28 1.06
C ALA A 5 -1.29 5.81 1.32
N ALA A 6 0.00 5.50 1.45
CA ALA A 6 0.46 4.17 1.80
C ALA A 6 -0.10 3.71 3.18
N ASP A 7 -0.16 4.60 4.17
CA ASP A 7 -0.76 4.31 5.48
C ASP A 7 -2.26 3.98 5.40
N LEU A 8 -3.01 4.72 4.58
CA LEU A 8 -4.43 4.44 4.35
C LEU A 8 -4.62 3.08 3.66
N LEU A 9 -3.82 2.78 2.65
CA LEU A 9 -3.87 1.51 1.93
C LEU A 9 -3.54 0.32 2.83
N ILE A 10 -2.53 0.44 3.70
CA ILE A 10 -2.22 -0.57 4.72
C ILE A 10 -3.43 -0.81 5.63
N LYS A 11 -4.15 0.24 6.05
CA LYS A 11 -5.36 0.10 6.87
C LYS A 11 -6.48 -0.63 6.13
N LYS A 12 -6.67 -0.35 4.83
CA LYS A 12 -7.63 -1.08 3.98
C LYS A 12 -7.28 -2.58 3.94
N ILE A 13 -6.02 -2.92 3.69
CA ILE A 13 -5.55 -4.32 3.64
C ILE A 13 -5.69 -5.02 4.99
N VAL A 14 -5.34 -4.36 6.10
CA VAL A 14 -5.55 -4.92 7.45
C VAL A 14 -7.02 -5.19 7.73
N SER A 15 -7.92 -4.33 7.24
CA SER A 15 -9.36 -4.54 7.34
C SER A 15 -9.80 -5.77 6.53
N LEU A 16 -9.32 -5.92 5.30
CA LEU A 16 -9.59 -7.07 4.43
C LEU A 16 -9.13 -8.40 5.06
N ILE A 17 -7.91 -8.43 5.59
CA ILE A 17 -7.36 -9.59 6.30
C ILE A 17 -8.26 -9.99 7.47
N ARG A 18 -8.75 -9.01 8.24
CA ARG A 18 -9.62 -9.27 9.40
C ARG A 18 -11.04 -9.70 9.03
N ASN A 19 -11.60 -9.17 7.95
CA ASN A 19 -13.03 -9.31 7.64
C ASN A 19 -13.35 -10.37 6.57
N GLU A 20 -12.48 -10.61 5.58
CA GLU A 20 -12.84 -11.38 4.37
C GLU A 20 -11.81 -12.44 3.94
N ALA A 21 -10.55 -12.36 4.38
CA ALA A 21 -9.51 -13.28 3.90
C ALA A 21 -9.69 -14.74 4.38
N SER A 22 -10.48 -14.98 5.43
CA SER A 22 -10.80 -16.34 5.89
C SER A 22 -11.69 -17.13 4.92
N LEU A 23 -12.33 -16.46 3.95
CA LEU A 23 -13.30 -17.06 3.03
C LEU A 23 -12.68 -17.53 1.69
N ILE A 24 -11.48 -17.08 1.34
CA ILE A 24 -10.79 -17.44 0.09
C ILE A 24 -9.38 -17.94 0.41
N GLY A 25 -9.22 -19.27 0.49
CA GLY A 25 -7.96 -19.91 0.85
C GLY A 25 -6.81 -19.49 -0.07
N GLY A 26 -5.81 -18.82 0.50
CA GLY A 26 -4.58 -18.37 -0.18
C GLY A 26 -4.44 -16.85 -0.37
N ILE A 27 -5.53 -16.08 -0.29
CA ILE A 27 -5.48 -14.61 -0.43
C ILE A 27 -4.94 -13.93 0.84
N GLU A 28 -5.15 -14.52 2.02
CA GLU A 28 -4.66 -13.96 3.28
C GLU A 28 -3.13 -13.79 3.30
N ASP A 29 -2.40 -14.81 2.83
CA ASP A 29 -0.93 -14.76 2.78
C ASP A 29 -0.45 -13.67 1.81
N GLN A 30 -1.08 -13.56 0.64
CA GLN A 30 -0.76 -12.52 -0.35
C GLN A 30 -1.05 -11.11 0.17
N LEU A 31 -2.17 -10.93 0.88
CA LEU A 31 -2.49 -9.64 1.51
C LEU A 31 -1.51 -9.30 2.64
N ASN A 32 -1.02 -10.30 3.37
CA ASN A 32 0.02 -10.08 4.38
C ASN A 32 1.36 -9.69 3.75
N GLU A 33 1.78 -10.34 2.67
CA GLU A 33 2.97 -9.96 1.91
C GLU A 33 2.86 -8.53 1.38
N LEU A 34 1.72 -8.18 0.76
CA LEU A 34 1.47 -6.84 0.25
C LEU A 34 1.49 -5.78 1.36
N LYS A 35 0.93 -6.08 2.54
CA LYS A 35 0.97 -5.20 3.72
C LYS A 35 2.41 -4.92 4.15
N ASP A 36 3.27 -5.94 4.14
CA ASP A 36 4.67 -5.80 4.55
C ASP A 36 5.46 -4.98 3.52
N GLU A 37 5.24 -5.19 2.22
CA GLU A 37 5.84 -4.36 1.15
C GLU A 37 5.41 -2.89 1.25
N LEU A 38 4.11 -2.62 1.42
CA LEU A 38 3.60 -1.26 1.59
C LEU A 38 4.12 -0.59 2.86
N THR A 39 4.35 -1.35 3.92
CA THR A 39 4.97 -0.84 5.16
C THR A 39 6.41 -0.38 4.91
N SER A 40 7.16 -1.13 4.11
CA SER A 40 8.50 -0.75 3.66
C SER A 40 8.48 0.52 2.80
N MET A 41 7.57 0.59 1.81
CA MET A 41 7.37 1.77 0.96
C MET A 41 6.99 3.00 1.77
N LYS A 42 6.05 2.88 2.71
CA LYS A 42 5.65 3.95 3.62
C LYS A 42 6.85 4.48 4.41
N SER A 43 7.63 3.58 5.01
CA SER A 43 8.80 3.94 5.81
C SER A 43 9.82 4.72 4.99
N PHE A 44 10.10 4.26 3.76
CA PHE A 44 10.95 5.00 2.83
C PHE A 44 10.40 6.40 2.52
N LEU A 45 9.10 6.52 2.21
CA LEU A 45 8.48 7.79 1.89
C LEU A 45 8.49 8.76 3.09
N GLU A 46 8.34 8.28 4.32
CA GLU A 46 8.47 9.08 5.55
C GLU A 46 9.91 9.59 5.74
N ASP A 47 10.91 8.75 5.52
CA ASP A 47 12.32 9.12 5.65
C ASP A 47 12.74 10.11 4.57
N ALA A 48 12.26 9.90 3.35
CA ALA A 48 12.43 10.84 2.26
C ALA A 48 11.79 12.19 2.63
N ASP A 49 10.59 12.20 3.18
CA ASP A 49 9.88 13.43 3.57
C ASP A 49 10.66 14.28 4.59
N LYS A 50 11.23 13.61 5.61
CA LYS A 50 12.07 14.26 6.64
C LYS A 50 13.40 14.79 6.08
N LYS A 51 13.84 14.31 4.92
CA LYS A 51 15.13 14.71 4.31
C LYS A 51 15.04 16.05 3.60
N ARG A 52 15.81 17.04 4.09
CA ARG A 52 15.88 18.42 3.57
C ARG A 52 16.38 18.51 2.11
N SER A 53 17.28 17.63 1.69
CA SER A 53 17.81 17.59 0.31
C SER A 53 17.87 16.16 -0.19
N LYS A 54 17.23 15.89 -1.33
CA LYS A 54 17.16 14.57 -1.97
C LYS A 54 18.02 14.58 -3.23
N THR A 55 18.79 13.52 -3.45
CA THR A 55 19.48 13.31 -4.74
C THR A 55 18.45 13.11 -5.86
N ALA A 56 18.87 13.26 -7.12
CA ALA A 56 18.00 12.99 -8.26
C ALA A 56 17.47 11.54 -8.25
N GLY A 57 18.31 10.58 -7.84
CA GLY A 57 17.90 9.19 -7.67
C GLY A 57 16.83 9.01 -6.59
N GLU A 58 16.98 9.68 -5.45
CA GLU A 58 15.98 9.64 -4.37
C GLU A 58 14.65 10.30 -4.78
N GLN A 59 14.70 11.40 -5.54
CA GLN A 59 13.49 12.03 -6.07
C GLN A 59 12.75 11.12 -7.05
N SER A 60 13.50 10.47 -7.96
CA SER A 60 12.95 9.49 -8.89
C SER A 60 12.35 8.30 -8.14
N TRP A 61 13.02 7.79 -7.11
CA TRP A 61 12.52 6.67 -6.33
C TRP A 61 11.26 7.03 -5.52
N VAL A 62 11.20 8.23 -4.93
CA VAL A 62 9.96 8.76 -4.31
C VAL A 62 8.81 8.81 -5.31
N ALA A 63 9.05 9.31 -6.53
CA ALA A 63 8.01 9.37 -7.56
C ALA A 63 7.50 7.97 -7.95
N ASN A 64 8.41 7.02 -8.18
CA ASN A 64 8.06 5.64 -8.56
C ASN A 64 7.29 4.93 -7.44
N VAL A 65 7.76 5.03 -6.20
CA VAL A 65 7.09 4.40 -5.05
C VAL A 65 5.71 5.04 -4.82
N THR A 66 5.60 6.36 -5.00
CA THR A 66 4.31 7.06 -4.90
C THR A 66 3.33 6.59 -5.97
N ALA A 67 3.77 6.45 -7.23
CA ALA A 67 2.93 5.93 -8.31
C ALA A 67 2.46 4.50 -8.01
N MET A 68 3.36 3.64 -7.56
CA MET A 68 3.04 2.25 -7.20
C MET A 68 2.01 2.15 -6.07
N VAL A 69 2.08 3.03 -5.06
CA VAL A 69 1.07 3.08 -3.99
C VAL A 69 -0.31 3.40 -4.55
N TYR A 70 -0.42 4.32 -5.52
CA TYR A 70 -1.70 4.64 -6.15
C TYR A 70 -2.20 3.50 -7.05
N ASP A 71 -1.32 2.87 -7.83
CA ASP A 71 -1.70 1.72 -8.66
C ASP A 71 -2.25 0.56 -7.80
N VAL A 72 -1.63 0.29 -6.64
CA VAL A 72 -2.12 -0.73 -5.70
C VAL A 72 -3.42 -0.29 -5.01
N GLU A 73 -3.57 0.99 -4.70
CA GLU A 73 -4.83 1.51 -4.16
C GLU A 73 -6.01 1.26 -5.10
N ASP A 74 -5.85 1.56 -6.39
CA ASP A 74 -6.88 1.32 -7.41
C ASP A 74 -7.24 -0.18 -7.48
N ILE A 75 -6.24 -1.07 -7.46
CA ILE A 75 -6.46 -2.53 -7.49
C ILE A 75 -7.22 -3.01 -6.24
N ILE A 76 -6.86 -2.51 -5.06
CA ILE A 76 -7.51 -2.90 -3.80
C ILE A 76 -8.94 -2.36 -3.72
N ASP A 77 -9.18 -1.14 -4.17
CA ASP A 77 -10.51 -0.55 -4.20
C ASP A 77 -11.43 -1.30 -5.19
N ASP A 78 -10.90 -1.69 -6.36
CA ASP A 78 -11.60 -2.56 -7.29
C ASP A 78 -11.91 -3.93 -6.67
N PHE A 79 -10.96 -4.56 -5.97
CA PHE A 79 -11.19 -5.82 -5.28
C PHE A 79 -12.32 -5.70 -4.24
N ILE A 80 -12.27 -4.69 -3.38
CA ILE A 80 -13.29 -4.42 -2.36
C ILE A 80 -14.67 -4.21 -3.00
N TYR A 81 -14.73 -3.45 -4.09
CA TYR A 81 -15.99 -3.20 -4.81
C TYR A 81 -16.63 -4.50 -5.30
N HIS A 82 -15.82 -5.46 -5.76
CA HIS A 82 -16.34 -6.73 -6.27
C HIS A 82 -16.65 -7.76 -5.18
N THR A 83 -15.98 -7.73 -4.02
CA THR A 83 -16.26 -8.70 -2.93
C THR A 83 -17.42 -8.27 -2.02
N THR A 84 -17.58 -6.97 -1.78
CA THR A 84 -18.65 -6.43 -0.90
C THR A 84 -19.99 -6.22 -1.60
N ALA A 85 -20.03 -6.28 -2.94
CA ALA A 85 -21.24 -6.12 -3.73
C ALA A 85 -22.05 -7.42 -3.95
N THR A 86 -21.65 -8.53 -3.31
CA THR A 86 -22.31 -9.85 -3.33
C THR A 86 -22.73 -10.29 -1.94
#